data_AF-A0A9X3WRH1-F1
#
_entry.id   AF-A0A9X3WRH1-F1
#
_cell.length_a   1.000
_cell.length_b   1.000
_cell.length_c   1.000
_cell.angle_alpha   90.00
_cell.angle_beta   90.00
_cell.angle_gamma   90.00
#
_symmetry.space_group_name_H-M   'P 1'
#
loop_
_entity.id
_entity.type
_entity.pdbx_description
1 polymer ?
#
loop_
_entity_poly.entity_id
_entity_poly.type
_entity_poly.pdbx_seq_one_letter_code
_entity_poly.pdbx_strand_id
1 'polypeptide(L)'
;MNKEKMVRKQIYLEPKQDKFIKKLATGQGKTEAEIIREAIEHYLVSGKSDLSDPLHKLLGMAKSQVKDGSLKHDQYIYLEQKENFDEER
;
A
#
# COMPACT_ATOMS: atom_id res chain seq x y z
N MET A 1 9.23 -11.88 -7.74
CA MET A 1 8.58 -10.89 -6.87
C MET A 1 7.57 -11.62 -5.99
N ASN A 2 7.92 -11.89 -4.72
CA ASN A 2 7.00 -12.60 -3.82
C ASN A 2 5.81 -11.69 -3.53
N LYS A 3 4.65 -12.02 -4.10
CA LYS A 3 3.37 -11.44 -3.71
C LYS A 3 3.16 -11.88 -2.26
N GLU A 4 3.29 -10.98 -1.30
CA GLU A 4 3.10 -11.32 0.12
C GLU A 4 1.78 -12.07 0.28
N LYS A 5 1.88 -13.23 0.93
CA LYS A 5 0.76 -14.17 1.02
C LYS A 5 -0.32 -13.54 1.90
N MET A 6 -1.54 -13.41 1.37
CA MET A 6 -2.66 -12.87 2.15
C MET A 6 -2.94 -13.77 3.37
N VAL A 7 -3.11 -13.14 4.53
CA VAL A 7 -3.43 -13.84 5.78
C VAL A 7 -4.94 -13.84 5.97
N ARG A 8 -5.54 -15.02 6.13
CA ARG A 8 -6.98 -15.14 6.42
C ARG A 8 -7.25 -14.62 7.84
N LYS A 9 -8.18 -13.68 7.94
CA LYS A 9 -8.77 -13.23 9.22
C LYS A 9 -10.25 -13.53 9.23
N GLN A 10 -10.77 -13.99 10.37
CA GLN A 10 -12.21 -14.14 10.62
C GLN A 10 -12.63 -13.03 11.57
N ILE A 11 -13.69 -12.30 11.21
CA ILE A 11 -14.23 -11.18 11.99
C ILE A 11 -15.75 -11.28 12.01
N TYR A 12 -16.37 -10.84 13.09
CA TYR A 12 -17.82 -10.67 13.16
C TYR A 12 -18.19 -9.29 12.64
N LEU A 13 -19.21 -9.23 11.79
CA LEU A 13 -19.77 -7.99 11.25
C LEU A 13 -21.22 -7.86 11.71
N GLU A 14 -21.63 -6.64 11.99
CA GLU A 14 -23.05 -6.37 12.24
C GLU A 14 -23.87 -6.55 10.95
N PRO A 15 -25.16 -6.93 11.03
CA PRO A 15 -26.02 -7.09 9.85
C PRO A 15 -26.09 -5.83 8.98
N LYS A 16 -25.95 -4.64 9.57
CA LYS A 16 -25.90 -3.38 8.83
C LYS A 16 -24.61 -3.27 8.01
N GLN A 17 -23.47 -3.61 8.60
CA GLN A 17 -22.16 -3.55 7.94
C GLN A 17 -22.09 -4.51 6.74
N ASP A 18 -22.58 -5.75 6.89
CA ASP A 18 -22.69 -6.73 5.79
C ASP A 18 -23.50 -6.17 4.61
N LYS A 19 -24.68 -5.59 4.88
CA LYS A 19 -25.52 -4.96 3.84
C LYS A 19 -24.81 -3.81 3.13
N PHE A 20 -24.09 -2.95 3.87
CA PHE A 20 -23.35 -1.84 3.30
C PHE A 20 -22.20 -2.33 2.41
N ILE A 21 -21.41 -3.30 2.88
CA ILE A 21 -20.29 -3.87 2.12
C ILE A 21 -20.78 -4.49 0.82
N LYS A 22 -21.86 -5.28 0.86
CA LYS A 22 -22.48 -5.86 -0.34
C LYS A 22 -22.91 -4.80 -1.34
N LYS A 23 -23.61 -3.76 -0.87
CA LYS A 23 -24.06 -2.67 -1.73
C LYS A 23 -22.89 -1.93 -2.39
N LEU A 24 -21.82 -1.68 -1.65
CA LEU A 24 -20.62 -1.03 -2.18
C LEU A 24 -19.88 -1.92 -3.18
N ALA A 25 -19.72 -3.21 -2.87
CA ALA A 25 -19.08 -4.19 -3.74
C ALA A 25 -19.80 -4.26 -5.09
N THR A 26 -21.13 -4.41 -5.08
CA THR A 26 -21.95 -4.42 -6.31
C THR A 26 -21.87 -3.08 -7.04
N GLY A 27 -22.00 -1.95 -6.33
CA GLY A 27 -21.99 -0.62 -6.93
C GLY A 27 -20.65 -0.24 -7.57
N GLN A 28 -19.54 -0.80 -7.10
CA GLN A 28 -18.19 -0.50 -7.60
C GLN A 28 -17.59 -1.62 -8.48
N GLY A 29 -18.30 -2.75 -8.65
CA GLY A 29 -17.77 -3.92 -9.36
C GLY A 29 -16.57 -4.58 -8.67
N LYS A 30 -16.48 -4.48 -7.35
CA LYS A 30 -15.39 -5.02 -6.53
C LYS A 30 -15.87 -6.19 -5.69
N THR A 31 -14.94 -6.98 -5.17
CA THR A 31 -15.24 -8.01 -4.16
C THR A 31 -15.44 -7.37 -2.78
N GLU A 32 -16.26 -7.99 -1.92
CA GLU A 32 -16.43 -7.56 -0.53
C GLU A 32 -15.08 -7.49 0.22
N ALA A 33 -14.18 -8.43 -0.08
CA ALA A 33 -12.84 -8.47 0.50
C ALA A 33 -11.97 -7.28 0.07
N GLU A 34 -12.14 -6.76 -1.14
CA GLU A 34 -11.47 -5.53 -1.59
C GLU A 34 -12.01 -4.31 -0.87
N ILE A 35 -13.34 -4.19 -0.74
CA ILE A 35 -13.97 -3.11 0.03
C ILE A 35 -13.45 -3.09 1.48
N ILE A 36 -13.38 -4.26 2.12
CA ILE A 36 -12.87 -4.37 3.49
C ILE A 36 -11.39 -3.98 3.57
N ARG A 37 -10.56 -4.40 2.61
CA ARG A 37 -9.14 -4.01 2.56
C ARG A 37 -8.97 -2.52 2.35
N GLU A 38 -9.70 -1.92 1.43
CA GLU A 38 -9.65 -0.47 1.17
C GLU A 38 -10.10 0.33 2.40
N ALA A 39 -11.13 -0.12 3.11
CA ALA A 39 -11.57 0.51 4.34
C ALA A 39 -10.50 0.42 5.45
N ILE A 40 -9.83 -0.73 5.58
CA ILE A 40 -8.71 -0.91 6.53
C ILE A 40 -7.55 0.02 6.13
N GLU A 41 -7.18 0.08 4.85
CA GLU A 41 -6.09 0.94 4.39
C GLU A 41 -6.42 2.42 4.62
N HIS A 42 -7.66 2.83 4.31
CA HIS A 42 -8.13 4.18 4.58
C HIS A 42 -8.10 4.50 6.08
N TYR A 43 -8.52 3.56 6.94
CA TYR A 43 -8.42 3.73 8.39
C TYR A 43 -6.95 3.81 8.86
N LEU A 44 -6.06 3.00 8.28
CA LEU A 44 -4.63 3.07 8.56
C LEU A 44 -3.99 4.34 8.03
N VAL A 45 -4.52 5.00 7.01
CA VAL A 45 -4.00 6.28 6.53
C VAL A 45 -4.58 7.45 7.33
N SER A 46 -5.87 7.42 7.62
CA SER A 46 -6.60 8.48 8.32
C SER A 46 -6.45 8.44 9.85
N GLY A 47 -6.27 7.26 10.44
CA GLY A 47 -6.04 7.03 11.87
C GLY A 47 -4.59 7.17 12.32
N LYS A 48 -3.68 7.57 11.42
CA LYS A 48 -2.25 7.83 11.72
C LYS A 48 -1.99 9.12 12.51
N SER A 49 -3.00 9.71 13.14
CA SER A 49 -2.82 10.84 14.05
C SER A 49 -2.40 10.43 15.47
N ASP A 50 -2.69 9.19 15.93
CA ASP A 50 -2.54 8.82 17.35
C ASP A 50 -1.72 7.53 17.63
N LEU A 51 -0.91 7.05 16.68
CA LEU A 51 0.14 6.07 16.99
C LEU A 51 1.42 6.85 17.30
N SER A 52 1.79 6.86 18.60
CA SER A 52 2.87 7.55 19.32
C SER A 52 4.30 7.55 18.73
N ASP A 53 4.50 7.31 17.44
CA ASP A 53 5.81 7.31 16.79
C ASP A 53 6.01 8.59 15.95
N PRO A 54 6.94 9.50 16.33
CA PRO A 54 7.28 10.69 15.55
C PRO A 54 7.66 10.41 14.08
N LEU A 55 8.14 9.21 13.78
CA LEU A 55 8.57 8.80 12.44
C LEU A 55 7.40 8.32 11.56
N HIS A 56 6.20 8.19 12.11
CA HIS A 56 5.04 7.68 11.38
C HIS A 56 4.60 8.59 10.22
N LYS A 57 4.88 9.90 10.33
CA LYS A 57 4.67 10.89 9.26
C LYS A 57 5.51 10.61 8.01
N LEU A 58 6.65 9.93 8.17
CA LEU A 58 7.55 9.59 7.08
C LEU A 58 7.06 8.37 6.28
N LEU A 59 6.16 7.56 6.86
CA LEU A 59 5.67 6.33 6.25
C LEU A 59 4.75 6.62 5.06
N GLY A 60 5.28 6.50 3.84
CA GLY A 60 4.57 6.76 2.59
C GLY A 60 4.87 8.11 1.94
N MET A 61 5.78 8.92 2.50
CA MET A 61 6.26 10.16 1.85
C MET A 61 7.04 9.89 0.57
N ALA A 62 7.74 8.76 0.49
CA ALA A 62 8.47 8.34 -0.69
C ALA A 62 7.78 7.16 -1.37
N LYS A 63 7.48 7.31 -2.66
CA LYS A 63 7.07 6.22 -3.53
C LYS A 63 8.26 5.86 -4.42
N SER A 64 8.80 4.66 -4.24
CA SER A 64 9.83 4.12 -5.15
C SER A 64 9.21 3.05 -6.02
N GLN A 65 9.62 3.01 -7.30
CA GLN A 65 9.28 1.92 -8.21
C GLN A 65 10.17 0.68 -7.97
N VAL A 66 11.23 0.83 -7.16
CA VAL A 66 12.22 -0.20 -6.87
C VAL A 66 11.91 -0.88 -5.55
N LYS A 67 11.75 -2.21 -5.59
CA LYS A 67 11.31 -3.01 -4.43
C LYS A 67 12.41 -3.37 -3.43
N ASP A 68 13.66 -3.42 -3.88
CA ASP A 68 14.86 -3.77 -3.10
C ASP A 68 15.87 -2.62 -3.04
N GLY A 69 15.36 -1.39 -3.15
CA GLY A 69 16.17 -0.17 -3.16
C GLY A 69 17.08 -0.04 -1.94
N SER A 70 16.69 -0.53 -0.76
CA SER A 70 17.56 -0.51 0.43
C SER A 70 18.77 -1.43 0.32
N LEU A 71 18.59 -2.62 -0.28
CA LEU A 71 19.63 -3.65 -0.40
C LEU A 71 20.57 -3.40 -1.57
N LYS A 72 20.08 -2.78 -2.64
CA LYS A 72 20.82 -2.55 -3.89
C LYS A 72 20.91 -1.08 -4.26
N HIS A 73 20.84 -0.18 -3.29
CA HIS A 73 20.87 1.27 -3.54
C HIS A 73 22.07 1.68 -4.40
N ASP A 74 23.26 1.15 -4.12
CA ASP A 74 24.47 1.41 -4.92
C ASP A 74 24.25 1.13 -6.41
N GLN A 75 23.65 -0.03 -6.73
CA GLN A 75 23.41 -0.41 -8.12
C GLN A 75 22.46 0.57 -8.80
N TYR A 76 21.37 0.97 -8.14
CA TYR A 76 20.42 1.92 -8.72
C TYR A 76 21.00 3.32 -8.85
N ILE A 77 21.69 3.81 -7.81
CA ILE A 77 22.31 5.15 -7.81
C ILE A 77 23.38 5.26 -8.92
N TYR A 78 24.18 4.21 -9.14
CA TYR A 78 25.25 4.26 -10.14
C TYR A 78 24.83 3.84 -11.55
N LEU A 79 23.86 2.94 -11.72
CA LEU A 79 23.40 2.52 -13.05
C LEU A 79 22.44 3.53 -13.69
N GLU A 80 21.59 4.21 -12.90
CA GLU A 80 20.67 5.26 -13.39
C GLU A 80 21.44 6.49 -13.90
N GLN A 81 22.61 6.77 -13.34
CA GLN A 81 23.48 7.84 -13.84
C GLN A 81 24.16 7.48 -15.17
N LYS A 82 24.35 6.18 -15.48
CA LYS A 82 25.11 5.77 -16.66
C LYS A 82 24.34 6.00 -17.97
N GLU A 83 23.02 5.83 -17.97
CA GLU A 83 22.19 6.14 -19.15
C GLU A 83 22.13 7.65 -19.44
N ASN A 84 22.17 8.51 -18.41
CA ASN A 84 22.13 9.95 -18.59
C ASN A 84 23.46 10.56 -19.10
N PHE A 85 24.59 9.85 -18.98
CA PHE A 85 25.88 10.33 -19.48
C PHE A 85 26.17 9.95 -20.95
N ASP A 86 25.46 8.97 -21.50
CA ASP A 86 25.67 8.49 -22.88
C ASP A 86 24.78 9.22 -23.90
N GLU A 87 23.78 10.00 -23.47
CA GLU A 87 22.92 10.83 -24.36
C GLU A 87 23.48 12.25 -24.62
N GLU A 88 24.51 12.69 -23.90
CA GLU A 88 25.13 14.03 -24.06
C GLU A 88 26.48 14.02 -24.83
N ARG A 89 26.77 12.97 -25.61
CA ARG A 89 27.99 12.89 -26.45
C ARG A 89 27.73 12.87 -27.95
#